data_AF-A9WL78-F1
#
_entry.id   AF-A9WL78-F1
#
_cell.length_a   1.000
_cell.length_b   1.000
_cell.length_c   1.000
_cell.angle_alpha   90.00
_cell.angle_beta   90.00
_cell.angle_gamma   90.00
#
_symmetry.space_group_name_H-M   'P 1'
#
loop_
_entity.id
_entity.type
_entity.pdbx_description
1 polymer ?
#
loop_
_entity_poly.entity_id
_entity_poly.type
_entity_poly.pdbx_seq_one_letter_code
_entity_poly.pdbx_strand_id
1 'polypeptide(L)'
;MLVDTASGYFYVYYGSRVVDKNGGWNGFSEHVARAPISQKMAPGSWQKYFEGKWQTDGLGGKESNIVSTSTTYPDCYVPTAKDYNPANTGTASQQIAAGKLLKRSDLFVMNVSYSAYLGMYIGTPETDGIQPLHFYGTKDLATQKWTDLGAAPNYSTSSWYRWMVDSATGTTGNILGKTFRSYCSISCSKQANGNQSDGEYVDVTIGSSAPAAPVVDPAKAYLIKSGAGTILTPAGNATAAKSTPTGAASEAWRFRSNNDGSYSITNADSGLALGVPTTTANRAWGTAPVLGALSASNVGQQWFVQAQSDQSGNFRIINRYSGLVISLGSAKVQTSPFRNWSNSGTGTADTSTPQSQTLSLQETSVSSSAFTLVGAASSRCLETAAQSTVQRCNGGYWRLCWRGESEMDGHRRWRAEARYQR
;
A
#
# COMPACT_ATOMS: atom_id res chain seq x y z
N MET A 1 11.66 -1.97 -11.20
CA MET A 1 10.37 -1.69 -11.89
C MET A 1 9.26 -1.72 -10.86
N LEU A 2 8.29 -0.80 -10.95
CA LEU A 2 7.11 -0.71 -10.10
C LEU A 2 5.84 -0.79 -10.96
N VAL A 3 4.84 -1.53 -10.50
CA VAL A 3 3.48 -1.52 -11.06
C VAL A 3 2.61 -0.65 -10.17
N ASP A 4 2.26 0.55 -10.64
CA ASP A 4 1.46 1.48 -9.87
C ASP A 4 -0.03 1.33 -10.18
N THR A 5 -0.74 0.64 -9.29
CA THR A 5 -2.18 0.39 -9.41
C THR A 5 -3.05 1.61 -9.11
N ALA A 6 -2.49 2.67 -8.50
CA ALA A 6 -3.22 3.90 -8.25
C ALA A 6 -3.37 4.74 -9.52
N SER A 7 -2.28 4.91 -10.29
CA SER A 7 -2.28 5.69 -11.54
C SER A 7 -2.46 4.87 -12.81
N GLY A 8 -2.25 3.55 -12.75
CA GLY A 8 -2.37 2.68 -13.91
C GLY A 8 -1.14 2.71 -14.84
N TYR A 9 0.06 2.96 -14.29
CA TYR A 9 1.31 3.00 -15.02
C TYR A 9 2.33 1.98 -14.50
N PHE A 10 3.16 1.48 -15.42
CA PHE A 10 4.45 0.91 -15.08
C PHE A 10 5.47 2.02 -14.93
N TYR A 11 6.36 1.92 -13.94
CA TYR A 11 7.52 2.80 -13.79
C TYR A 11 8.81 1.97 -13.77
N VAL A 12 9.82 2.43 -14.50
CA VAL A 12 11.17 1.87 -14.50
C VAL A 12 12.15 2.96 -14.13
N TYR A 13 12.82 2.75 -13.00
CA TYR A 13 13.93 3.56 -12.52
C TYR A 13 15.23 2.90 -12.99
N TYR A 14 16.14 3.70 -13.55
CA TYR A 14 17.39 3.20 -14.11
C TYR A 14 18.48 4.27 -14.04
N GLY A 15 19.70 3.80 -13.80
CA GLY A 15 20.88 4.65 -13.71
C GLY A 15 21.63 4.76 -15.04
N SER A 16 22.27 5.91 -15.27
CA SER A 16 23.34 6.07 -16.26
C SER A 16 24.61 6.61 -15.61
N ARG A 17 25.75 6.49 -16.31
CA ARG A 17 27.03 7.06 -15.87
C ARG A 17 27.87 7.50 -17.06
N VAL A 18 28.75 8.47 -16.83
CA VAL A 18 29.74 8.93 -17.81
C VAL A 18 30.98 8.07 -17.73
N VAL A 19 31.45 7.58 -18.88
CA VAL A 19 32.67 6.77 -19.01
C VAL A 19 33.69 7.54 -19.84
N ASP A 20 34.83 7.85 -19.23
CA ASP A 20 35.97 8.47 -19.89
C ASP A 20 36.57 7.48 -20.91
N LYS A 21 37.13 7.99 -22.02
CA LYS A 21 37.75 7.15 -23.06
C LYS A 21 38.89 6.24 -22.53
N ASN A 22 39.55 6.66 -21.45
CA ASN A 22 40.63 5.90 -20.81
C ASN A 22 40.14 4.92 -19.71
N GLY A 23 38.81 4.73 -19.58
CA GLY A 23 38.22 3.71 -18.70
C GLY A 23 37.76 4.18 -17.31
N GLY A 24 38.01 5.44 -16.93
CA GLY A 24 37.43 6.03 -15.73
C GLY A 24 35.92 6.25 -15.84
N TRP A 25 35.19 6.28 -14.73
CA TRP A 25 33.76 6.60 -14.73
C TRP A 25 33.37 7.51 -13.56
N ASN A 26 32.38 8.36 -13.80
CA ASN A 26 31.79 9.29 -12.83
C ASN A 26 30.42 9.77 -13.35
N GLY A 27 29.79 10.74 -12.68
CA GLY A 27 28.57 11.38 -13.18
C GLY A 27 27.38 10.42 -13.21
N PHE A 28 27.04 9.88 -12.04
CA PHE A 28 25.97 8.90 -11.89
C PHE A 28 24.60 9.59 -11.85
N SER A 29 23.77 9.31 -12.84
CA SER A 29 22.46 9.95 -13.01
C SER A 29 21.34 8.95 -12.83
N GLU A 30 20.26 9.35 -12.17
CA GLU A 30 19.04 8.55 -12.06
C GLU A 30 18.01 9.03 -13.08
N HIS A 31 17.34 8.09 -13.72
CA HIS A 31 16.29 8.38 -14.70
C HIS A 31 15.05 7.54 -14.43
N VAL A 32 13.94 7.98 -15.01
CA VAL A 32 12.69 7.26 -14.92
C VAL A 32 11.91 7.32 -16.23
N ALA A 33 11.39 6.16 -16.62
CA ALA A 33 10.45 6.01 -17.71
C ALA A 33 9.15 5.39 -17.19
N ARG A 34 8.03 5.72 -17.85
CA ARG A 34 6.74 5.12 -17.54
C ARG A 34 6.00 4.69 -18.80
N ALA A 35 5.11 3.71 -18.66
CA ALA A 35 4.20 3.30 -19.72
C ALA A 35 2.81 3.02 -19.14
N PRO A 36 1.71 3.41 -19.81
CA PRO A 36 0.37 3.02 -19.37
C PRO A 36 0.23 1.50 -19.35
N ILE A 37 -0.31 0.96 -18.26
CA ILE A 37 -0.51 -0.49 -18.12
C ILE A 37 -1.38 -1.04 -19.25
N SER A 38 -2.35 -0.26 -19.73
CA SER A 38 -3.27 -0.59 -20.82
C SER A 38 -2.57 -0.83 -22.16
N GLN A 39 -1.39 -0.26 -22.34
CA GLN A 39 -0.55 -0.43 -23.52
C GLN A 39 0.39 -1.63 -23.43
N LYS A 40 0.31 -2.42 -22.35
CA LYS A 40 0.99 -3.71 -22.18
C LYS A 40 2.51 -3.65 -22.42
N MET A 41 3.14 -2.56 -22.00
CA MET A 41 4.58 -2.32 -22.17
C MET A 41 5.05 -2.34 -23.63
N ALA A 42 4.15 -2.07 -24.59
CA ALA A 42 4.53 -1.97 -26.00
C ALA A 42 5.68 -0.97 -26.18
N PRO A 43 6.67 -1.24 -27.06
CA PRO A 43 7.86 -0.40 -27.18
C PRO A 43 7.57 1.11 -27.35
N GLY A 44 6.55 1.47 -28.14
CA GLY A 44 6.14 2.87 -28.37
C GLY A 44 5.27 3.49 -27.27
N SER A 45 4.96 2.78 -26.19
CA SER A 45 4.11 3.29 -25.10
C SER A 45 4.89 3.97 -23.97
N TRP A 46 6.21 3.85 -24.00
CA TRP A 46 7.09 4.39 -22.98
C TRP A 46 7.32 5.88 -23.18
N GLN A 47 7.26 6.64 -22.10
CA GLN A 47 7.64 8.05 -22.03
C GLN A 47 8.74 8.22 -20.98
N LYS A 48 9.74 9.06 -21.27
CA LYS A 48 10.74 9.44 -20.27
C LYS A 48 10.33 10.74 -19.57
N TYR A 49 10.81 10.90 -18.35
CA TYR A 49 10.66 12.14 -17.60
C TYR A 49 11.76 13.12 -18.01
N PHE A 50 11.35 14.30 -18.48
CA PHE A 50 12.25 15.35 -18.94
C PHE A 50 11.69 16.72 -18.55
N GLU A 51 12.50 17.54 -17.88
CA GLU A 51 12.18 18.91 -17.46
C GLU A 51 10.80 19.03 -16.79
N GLY A 52 10.54 18.15 -15.83
CA GLY A 52 9.31 18.18 -15.04
C GLY A 52 8.12 17.44 -15.67
N LYS A 53 8.27 16.85 -16.86
CA LYS A 53 7.14 16.40 -17.68
C LYS A 53 7.39 15.04 -18.35
N TRP A 54 6.31 14.34 -18.68
CA TRP A 54 6.32 13.06 -19.40
C TRP A 54 5.99 13.26 -20.88
N GLN A 55 6.97 13.67 -21.68
CA GLN A 55 6.71 14.16 -23.05
C GLN A 55 7.67 13.61 -24.09
N THR A 56 8.73 12.94 -23.68
CA THR A 56 9.75 12.43 -24.59
C THR A 56 9.56 10.94 -24.78
N ASP A 57 9.79 10.48 -26.01
CA ASP A 57 9.63 9.07 -26.35
C ASP A 57 10.60 8.20 -25.55
N GLY A 58 10.14 7.01 -25.14
CA GLY A 58 10.99 6.03 -24.47
C GLY A 58 12.24 5.65 -25.28
N LEU A 59 12.09 5.57 -26.61
CA LEU A 59 13.20 5.31 -27.53
C LEU A 59 13.75 6.62 -28.09
N GLY A 60 15.03 6.89 -27.85
CA GLY A 60 15.72 8.07 -28.38
C GLY A 60 15.31 9.42 -27.76
N GLY A 61 14.29 9.45 -26.91
CA GLY A 61 13.87 10.67 -26.22
C GLY A 61 14.86 11.12 -25.15
N LYS A 62 14.81 12.43 -24.88
CA LYS A 62 15.58 13.09 -23.82
C LYS A 62 15.05 12.67 -22.45
N GLU A 63 15.92 12.72 -21.46
CA GLU A 63 15.62 12.38 -20.08
C GLU A 63 16.36 13.32 -19.13
N SER A 64 15.77 13.57 -17.98
CA SER A 64 16.42 14.33 -16.93
C SER A 64 17.06 13.41 -15.91
N ASN A 65 18.20 13.82 -15.37
CA ASN A 65 18.71 13.27 -14.11
C ASN A 65 17.81 13.72 -12.95
N ILE A 66 17.07 12.80 -12.33
CA ILE A 66 16.22 13.08 -11.16
C ILE A 66 17.05 13.12 -9.88
N VAL A 67 16.71 14.04 -8.99
CA VAL A 67 17.36 14.25 -7.67
C VAL A 67 16.29 14.60 -6.64
N SER A 68 16.60 14.46 -5.35
CA SER A 68 15.64 14.89 -4.33
C SER A 68 15.45 16.41 -4.30
N THR A 69 14.31 16.83 -3.76
CA THR A 69 13.99 18.22 -3.45
C THR A 69 15.09 18.86 -2.60
N SER A 70 15.61 19.99 -3.08
CA SER A 70 16.54 20.81 -2.33
C SER A 70 16.41 22.28 -2.75
N THR A 71 17.07 23.19 -2.05
CA THR A 71 17.15 24.60 -2.48
C THR A 71 17.82 24.76 -3.85
N THR A 72 18.74 23.84 -4.19
CA THR A 72 19.45 23.83 -5.48
C THR A 72 18.60 23.25 -6.60
N TYR A 73 17.76 22.27 -6.29
CA TYR A 73 16.92 21.54 -7.23
C TYR A 73 15.46 21.51 -6.75
N PRO A 74 14.76 22.65 -6.74
CA PRO A 74 13.38 22.71 -6.25
C PRO A 74 12.41 21.86 -7.08
N ASP A 75 12.73 21.66 -8.37
CA ASP A 75 11.92 20.88 -9.31
C ASP A 75 12.33 19.40 -9.41
N CYS A 76 13.27 18.94 -8.58
CA CYS A 76 13.68 17.52 -8.46
C CYS A 76 14.36 16.93 -9.70
N TYR A 77 14.93 17.78 -10.56
CA TYR A 77 15.78 17.34 -11.66
C TYR A 77 16.96 18.29 -11.85
N VAL A 78 18.05 17.76 -12.40
CA VAL A 78 19.22 18.55 -12.79
C VAL A 78 18.88 19.33 -14.07
N PRO A 79 19.05 20.67 -14.09
CA PRO A 79 18.86 21.45 -15.31
C PRO A 79 19.79 20.97 -16.43
N THR A 80 19.32 21.02 -17.68
CA THR A 80 20.05 20.54 -18.86
C THR A 80 21.45 21.15 -19.03
N ALA A 81 21.65 22.39 -18.60
CA ALA A 81 22.96 23.05 -18.61
C ALA A 81 23.99 22.44 -17.63
N LYS A 82 23.53 21.64 -16.66
CA LYS A 82 24.35 20.93 -15.66
C LYS A 82 24.27 19.40 -15.80
N ASP A 83 23.52 18.91 -16.79
CA ASP A 83 23.48 17.49 -17.15
C ASP A 83 24.63 17.15 -18.12
N TYR A 84 24.83 15.87 -18.38
CA TYR A 84 25.92 15.43 -19.28
C TYR A 84 25.81 16.07 -20.66
N ASN A 85 26.89 16.70 -21.10
CA ASN A 85 27.03 17.27 -22.44
C ASN A 85 28.29 16.71 -23.11
N PRO A 86 28.16 15.92 -24.20
CA PRO A 86 29.31 15.34 -24.89
C PRO A 86 30.22 16.36 -25.58
N ALA A 87 29.77 17.62 -25.74
CA ALA A 87 30.59 18.71 -26.28
C ALA A 87 31.52 19.33 -25.23
N ASN A 88 31.33 19.04 -23.93
CA ASN A 88 32.26 19.47 -22.90
C ASN A 88 33.59 18.74 -23.05
N THR A 89 34.69 19.48 -22.95
CA THR A 89 36.05 18.92 -22.95
C THR A 89 36.48 18.46 -21.57
N GLY A 90 37.49 17.58 -21.52
CA GLY A 90 38.05 17.04 -20.27
C GLY A 90 37.31 15.79 -19.77
N THR A 91 37.89 15.17 -18.74
CA THR A 91 37.33 13.97 -18.09
C THR A 91 36.09 14.31 -17.26
N ALA A 92 35.27 13.29 -16.96
CA ALA A 92 34.10 13.46 -16.09
C ALA A 92 34.48 14.10 -14.74
N SER A 93 35.60 13.72 -14.13
CA SER A 93 36.11 14.34 -12.89
C SER A 93 36.44 15.82 -13.05
N GLN A 94 37.05 16.22 -14.17
CA GLN A 94 37.36 17.63 -14.45
C GLN A 94 36.08 18.44 -14.65
N GLN A 95 35.07 17.86 -15.32
CA GLN A 95 33.78 18.51 -15.51
C GLN A 95 33.00 18.68 -14.20
N ILE A 96 33.07 17.70 -13.30
CA ILE A 96 32.51 17.79 -11.94
C ILE A 96 33.21 18.89 -11.14
N ALA A 97 34.55 18.92 -11.15
CA ALA A 97 35.32 19.95 -10.46
C ALA A 97 35.01 21.37 -10.99
N ALA A 98 34.68 21.47 -12.28
CA ALA A 98 34.26 22.72 -12.91
C ALA A 98 32.76 23.05 -12.73
N GLY A 99 31.98 22.23 -12.00
CA GLY A 99 30.56 22.43 -11.78
C GLY A 99 29.67 22.24 -13.02
N LYS A 100 30.19 21.59 -14.07
CA LYS A 100 29.48 21.35 -15.35
C LYS A 100 28.73 20.02 -15.39
N LEU A 101 29.02 19.12 -14.46
CA LEU A 101 28.41 17.80 -14.35
C LEU A 101 28.14 17.50 -12.88
N LEU A 102 26.95 16.99 -12.56
CA LEU A 102 26.67 16.50 -11.21
C LEU A 102 27.49 15.23 -10.95
N LYS A 103 28.15 15.13 -9.79
CA LYS A 103 28.91 13.92 -9.41
C LYS A 103 28.01 12.68 -9.40
N ARG A 104 26.86 12.81 -8.73
CA ARG A 104 25.94 11.70 -8.47
C ARG A 104 24.56 12.24 -8.06
N SER A 105 23.51 11.62 -8.56
CA SER A 105 22.16 11.74 -8.00
C SER A 105 22.06 11.01 -6.66
N ASP A 106 21.45 11.66 -5.69
CA ASP A 106 21.11 11.05 -4.41
C ASP A 106 19.99 10.01 -4.52
N LEU A 107 19.33 9.90 -5.67
CA LEU A 107 18.32 8.89 -6.00
C LEU A 107 18.87 7.75 -6.87
N PHE A 108 20.19 7.69 -7.12
CA PHE A 108 20.78 6.73 -8.04
C PHE A 108 20.46 5.26 -7.67
N VAL A 109 19.96 4.51 -8.64
CA VAL A 109 19.58 3.09 -8.54
C VAL A 109 18.60 2.85 -7.40
N MET A 110 17.45 3.52 -7.46
CA MET A 110 16.44 3.45 -6.43
C MET A 110 15.42 2.33 -6.69
N ASN A 111 15.22 1.47 -5.69
CA ASN A 111 14.02 0.64 -5.64
C ASN A 111 12.86 1.42 -5.02
N VAL A 112 11.63 1.18 -5.49
CA VAL A 112 10.44 1.93 -5.09
C VAL A 112 9.29 1.01 -4.74
N SER A 113 8.55 1.36 -3.68
CA SER A 113 7.32 0.69 -3.23
C SER A 113 6.32 1.71 -2.67
N TYR A 114 5.03 1.39 -2.67
CA TYR A 114 4.03 2.20 -1.99
C TYR A 114 3.95 1.81 -0.50
N SER A 115 4.16 2.76 0.41
CA SER A 115 3.93 2.55 1.85
C SER A 115 2.47 2.88 2.18
N ALA A 116 1.67 1.86 2.49
CA ALA A 116 0.28 2.06 2.91
C ALA A 116 0.18 2.77 4.27
N TYR A 117 1.21 2.64 5.12
CA TYR A 117 1.29 3.34 6.40
C TYR A 117 1.53 4.84 6.27
N LEU A 118 2.41 5.26 5.34
CA LEU A 118 2.68 6.67 5.08
C LEU A 118 1.76 7.28 4.01
N GLY A 119 1.08 6.46 3.21
CA GLY A 119 0.20 6.91 2.13
C GLY A 119 0.96 7.54 0.97
N MET A 120 2.20 7.09 0.74
CA MET A 120 3.10 7.64 -0.28
C MET A 120 4.06 6.56 -0.78
N TYR A 121 4.70 6.82 -1.92
CA TYR A 121 5.78 5.98 -2.42
C TYR A 121 7.05 6.27 -1.64
N ILE A 122 7.75 5.21 -1.28
CA ILE A 122 9.06 5.26 -0.66
C ILE A 122 10.09 4.62 -1.58
N GLY A 123 11.31 5.12 -1.55
CA GLY A 123 12.43 4.53 -2.27
C GLY A 123 13.72 4.58 -1.47
N THR A 124 14.59 3.62 -1.76
CA THR A 124 15.92 3.52 -1.15
C THR A 124 16.96 3.45 -2.27
N PRO A 125 17.81 4.48 -2.45
CA PRO A 125 18.83 4.50 -3.48
C PRO A 125 20.04 3.63 -3.11
N GLU A 126 20.92 3.42 -4.08
CA GLU A 126 22.26 2.93 -3.82
C GLU A 126 23.05 3.91 -2.95
N THR A 127 23.77 3.35 -1.97
CA THR A 127 24.66 4.08 -1.08
C THR A 127 26.09 4.17 -1.63
N ASP A 128 26.66 5.37 -1.70
CA ASP A 128 28.07 5.61 -2.07
C ASP A 128 28.98 5.34 -0.86
N GLY A 129 29.58 4.15 -0.81
CA GLY A 129 30.32 3.68 0.36
C GLY A 129 29.41 3.24 1.52
N ILE A 130 30.01 2.91 2.67
CA ILE A 130 29.26 2.42 3.84
C ILE A 130 28.65 3.61 4.58
N GLN A 131 27.34 3.72 4.49
CA GLN A 131 26.56 4.79 5.14
C GLN A 131 25.17 4.29 5.54
N PRO A 132 24.44 5.02 6.42
CA PRO A 132 23.07 4.69 6.76
C PRO A 132 22.17 4.55 5.52
N LEU A 133 21.23 3.61 5.56
CA LEU A 133 20.24 3.46 4.48
C LEU A 133 19.22 4.62 4.54
N HIS A 134 19.27 5.52 3.56
CA HIS A 134 18.31 6.61 3.41
C HIS A 134 17.01 6.17 2.73
N PHE A 135 15.92 6.82 3.12
CA PHE A 135 14.59 6.66 2.55
C PHE A 135 14.14 7.99 1.95
N TYR A 136 13.63 7.94 0.72
CA TYR A 136 13.03 9.08 0.06
C TYR A 136 11.56 8.83 -0.17
N GLY A 137 10.74 9.89 -0.11
CA GLY A 137 9.29 9.81 -0.22
C GLY A 137 8.73 10.73 -1.30
N THR A 138 7.73 10.25 -2.04
CA THR A 138 6.91 11.06 -2.95
C THR A 138 5.45 10.66 -2.88
N LYS A 139 4.54 11.64 -2.89
CA LYS A 139 3.08 11.38 -2.92
C LYS A 139 2.57 11.02 -4.32
N ASP A 140 3.30 11.40 -5.36
CA ASP A 140 2.86 11.27 -6.75
C ASP A 140 4.04 11.05 -7.69
N LEU A 141 4.12 9.83 -8.23
CA LEU A 141 5.12 9.44 -9.23
C LEU A 141 4.97 10.19 -10.56
N ALA A 142 3.83 10.81 -10.86
CA ALA A 142 3.73 11.67 -12.03
C ALA A 142 4.58 12.94 -11.89
N THR A 143 4.85 13.39 -10.66
CA THR A 143 5.64 14.60 -10.41
C THR A 143 7.11 14.33 -10.16
N GLN A 144 7.48 13.10 -9.75
CA GLN A 144 8.85 12.74 -9.36
C GLN A 144 9.44 13.64 -8.27
N LYS A 145 8.59 14.26 -7.45
CA LYS A 145 9.03 15.10 -6.33
C LYS A 145 9.38 14.26 -5.12
N TRP A 146 10.66 13.91 -5.00
CA TRP A 146 11.19 13.08 -3.91
C TRP A 146 11.73 13.94 -2.77
N THR A 147 11.40 13.58 -1.54
CA THR A 147 11.83 14.26 -0.31
C THR A 147 12.61 13.28 0.56
N ASP A 148 13.72 13.70 1.16
CA ASP A 148 14.43 12.84 2.13
C ASP A 148 13.55 12.66 3.38
N LEU A 149 13.29 11.41 3.74
CA LEU A 149 12.52 11.03 4.94
C LEU A 149 13.44 10.69 6.12
N GLY A 150 14.76 10.70 5.91
CA GLY A 150 15.78 10.30 6.87
C GLY A 150 16.33 8.90 6.59
N ALA A 151 17.17 8.42 7.50
CA ALA A 151 17.87 7.15 7.36
C ALA A 151 17.54 6.16 8.48
N ALA A 152 17.77 4.87 8.22
CA ALA A 152 17.78 3.84 9.25
C ALA A 152 19.05 4.00 10.12
N PRO A 153 18.94 4.47 11.38
CA PRO A 153 20.11 4.88 12.16
C PRO A 153 21.00 3.70 12.57
N ASN A 154 20.43 2.50 12.66
CA ASN A 154 21.12 1.30 13.13
C ASN A 154 21.50 0.33 12.00
N TYR A 155 21.45 0.79 10.74
CA TYR A 155 21.77 -0.03 9.59
C TYR A 155 22.56 0.77 8.56
N SER A 156 23.84 0.42 8.40
CA SER A 156 24.73 0.98 7.39
C SER A 156 25.08 -0.06 6.34
N THR A 157 25.19 0.38 5.10
CA THR A 157 25.32 -0.48 3.92
C THR A 157 26.05 0.29 2.82
N SER A 158 26.67 -0.42 1.89
CA SER A 158 27.18 0.15 0.64
C SER A 158 26.53 -0.50 -0.59
N SER A 159 25.29 -0.94 -0.45
CA SER A 159 24.66 -1.79 -1.45
C SER A 159 24.16 -1.00 -2.64
N TRP A 160 24.30 -1.62 -3.81
CA TRP A 160 23.85 -1.12 -5.10
C TRP A 160 22.77 -1.97 -5.75
N TYR A 161 22.28 -3.02 -5.07
CA TYR A 161 21.19 -3.86 -5.57
C TYR A 161 20.24 -4.25 -4.44
N ARG A 162 19.07 -3.62 -4.41
CA ARG A 162 18.12 -3.69 -3.30
C ARG A 162 16.68 -3.84 -3.78
N TRP A 163 15.84 -4.38 -2.91
CA TRP A 163 14.39 -4.32 -3.08
C TRP A 163 13.69 -4.39 -1.73
N MET A 164 12.42 -4.01 -1.69
CA MET A 164 11.60 -4.09 -0.50
C MET A 164 10.56 -5.21 -0.65
N VAL A 165 10.29 -5.92 0.44
CA VAL A 165 9.34 -7.03 0.49
C VAL A 165 8.47 -6.90 1.74
N ASP A 166 7.19 -7.15 1.58
CA ASP A 166 6.25 -7.18 2.70
C ASP A 166 6.64 -8.26 3.71
N SER A 167 6.73 -7.87 4.98
CA SER A 167 7.19 -8.75 6.07
C SER A 167 6.21 -9.89 6.37
N ALA A 168 4.90 -9.69 6.11
CA ALA A 168 3.88 -10.70 6.38
C ALA A 168 3.81 -11.78 5.29
N THR A 169 4.16 -11.45 4.04
CA THR A 169 4.13 -12.43 2.93
C THR A 169 5.49 -12.98 2.54
N GLY A 170 6.56 -12.20 2.71
CA GLY A 170 7.89 -12.54 2.22
C GLY A 170 8.02 -12.58 0.68
N THR A 171 7.02 -12.14 -0.07
CA THR A 171 7.01 -12.26 -1.54
C THR A 171 6.53 -11.02 -2.30
N THR A 172 5.71 -10.16 -1.70
CA THR A 172 5.10 -9.01 -2.39
C THR A 172 5.87 -7.72 -2.11
N GLY A 173 6.21 -6.93 -3.13
CA GLY A 173 6.99 -5.69 -2.95
C GLY A 173 6.31 -4.39 -3.41
N ASN A 174 5.15 -4.45 -4.09
CA ASN A 174 4.52 -3.24 -4.66
C ASN A 174 3.90 -2.33 -3.59
N ILE A 175 3.23 -2.93 -2.60
CA ILE A 175 2.62 -2.22 -1.47
C ILE A 175 3.15 -2.85 -0.18
N LEU A 176 3.56 -2.01 0.76
CA LEU A 176 4.17 -2.39 2.02
C LEU A 176 3.36 -1.83 3.20
N GLY A 177 3.32 -2.60 4.29
CA GLY A 177 2.87 -2.07 5.58
C GLY A 177 3.93 -1.20 6.27
N LYS A 178 3.66 -0.85 7.53
CA LYS A 178 4.59 -0.09 8.41
C LYS A 178 5.94 -0.78 8.60
N THR A 179 5.93 -2.11 8.70
CA THR A 179 7.13 -2.94 8.82
C THR A 179 7.28 -3.81 7.57
N PHE A 180 8.45 -3.78 6.95
CA PHE A 180 8.78 -4.53 5.75
C PHE A 180 10.25 -4.97 5.79
N ARG A 181 10.64 -5.85 4.88
CA ARG A 181 12.02 -6.29 4.72
C ARG A 181 12.70 -5.50 3.62
N SER A 182 13.84 -4.88 3.92
CA SER A 182 14.77 -4.39 2.91
C SER A 182 15.75 -5.51 2.60
N TYR A 183 15.78 -5.95 1.34
CA TYR A 183 16.81 -6.86 0.87
C TYR A 183 17.98 -6.08 0.27
N CYS A 184 19.17 -6.57 0.57
CA CYS A 184 20.41 -6.19 -0.06
C CYS A 184 21.04 -7.42 -0.72
N SER A 185 21.46 -7.30 -1.98
CA SER A 185 22.11 -8.43 -2.68
C SER A 185 23.63 -8.41 -2.62
N ILE A 186 24.23 -7.23 -2.77
CA ILE A 186 25.68 -7.07 -2.93
C ILE A 186 26.16 -5.91 -2.05
N SER A 187 27.33 -6.07 -1.42
CA SER A 187 27.99 -5.05 -0.60
C SER A 187 27.07 -4.49 0.50
N CYS A 188 26.51 -5.40 1.29
CA CYS A 188 25.50 -5.15 2.31
C CYS A 188 26.08 -4.51 3.57
N SER A 189 25.68 -4.96 4.76
CA SER A 189 26.22 -4.45 6.01
C SER A 189 27.62 -5.03 6.30
N LYS A 190 28.35 -4.36 7.19
CA LYS A 190 29.59 -4.94 7.73
C LYS A 190 29.25 -6.01 8.77
N GLN A 191 29.82 -7.18 8.59
CA GLN A 191 29.78 -8.26 9.57
C GLN A 191 30.78 -8.01 10.71
N ALA A 192 30.63 -8.74 11.82
CA ALA A 192 31.50 -8.64 12.99
C ALA A 192 32.99 -8.94 12.69
N ASN A 193 33.26 -9.72 11.63
CA ASN A 193 34.61 -10.04 11.16
C ASN A 193 35.25 -8.93 10.30
N GLY A 194 34.56 -7.80 10.09
CA GLY A 194 35.02 -6.66 9.30
C GLY A 194 34.72 -6.73 7.80
N ASN A 195 34.26 -7.88 7.28
CA ASN A 195 33.90 -8.05 5.88
C ASN A 195 32.49 -7.52 5.59
N GLN A 196 32.22 -7.17 4.33
CA GLN A 196 30.85 -6.91 3.88
C GLN A 196 30.12 -8.23 3.62
N SER A 197 28.85 -8.30 4.02
CA SER A 197 27.95 -9.37 3.62
C SER A 197 27.44 -9.17 2.20
N ASP A 198 26.98 -10.26 1.60
CA ASP A 198 26.13 -10.29 0.41
C ASP A 198 24.87 -11.09 0.76
N GLY A 199 23.73 -10.72 0.17
CA GLY A 199 22.44 -11.38 0.43
C GLY A 199 21.94 -11.23 1.87
N GLU A 200 21.35 -10.08 2.20
CA GLU A 200 20.89 -9.75 3.54
C GLU A 200 19.45 -9.24 3.53
N TYR A 201 18.63 -9.73 4.47
CA TYR A 201 17.34 -9.13 4.79
C TYR A 201 17.42 -8.42 6.13
N VAL A 202 16.94 -7.19 6.17
CA VAL A 202 16.70 -6.46 7.42
C VAL A 202 15.25 -6.02 7.52
N ASP A 203 14.65 -6.24 8.69
CA ASP A 203 13.35 -5.68 9.00
C ASP A 203 13.49 -4.17 9.24
N VAL A 204 12.72 -3.40 8.50
CA VAL A 204 12.63 -1.95 8.59
C VAL A 204 11.24 -1.60 9.08
N THR A 205 11.17 -0.84 10.16
CA THR A 205 9.93 -0.23 10.65
C THR A 205 9.99 1.27 10.44
N ILE A 206 9.08 1.80 9.62
CA ILE A 206 8.96 3.24 9.42
C ILE A 206 8.11 3.83 10.56
N GLY A 207 8.69 4.81 11.26
CA GLY A 207 7.96 5.69 12.17
C GLY A 207 7.39 6.91 11.44
N SER A 208 6.33 7.50 11.98
CA SER A 208 5.87 8.83 11.55
C SER A 208 5.04 9.45 12.67
N SER A 209 5.23 10.76 12.90
CA SER A 209 4.34 11.58 13.74
C SER A 209 3.06 11.97 13.01
N ALA A 210 3.02 11.82 11.68
CA ALA A 210 1.88 12.07 10.82
C ALA A 210 1.73 10.92 9.79
N PRO A 211 1.30 9.72 10.23
CA PRO A 211 0.98 8.64 9.30
C PRO A 211 -0.16 9.04 8.36
N ALA A 212 -0.41 8.23 7.32
CA ALA A 212 -1.52 8.47 6.41
C ALA A 212 -2.84 8.59 7.17
N ALA A 213 -3.67 9.55 6.77
CA ALA A 213 -5.04 9.60 7.24
C ALA A 213 -5.76 8.29 6.82
N PRO A 214 -6.63 7.73 7.68
CA PRO A 214 -7.44 6.59 7.30
C PRO A 214 -8.22 6.87 6.01
N VAL A 215 -8.13 5.94 5.07
CA VAL A 215 -8.83 6.03 3.77
C VAL A 215 -10.34 5.83 3.94
N VAL A 216 -10.72 5.20 5.06
CA VAL A 216 -12.08 4.83 5.44
C VAL A 216 -12.30 5.19 6.90
N ASP A 217 -13.52 5.60 7.25
CA ASP A 217 -13.90 5.84 8.64
C ASP A 217 -14.21 4.49 9.31
N PRO A 218 -13.40 4.04 10.29
CA PRO A 218 -13.60 2.75 10.95
C PRO A 218 -14.87 2.68 11.79
N ALA A 219 -15.50 3.82 12.11
CA ALA A 219 -16.76 3.86 12.84
C ALA A 219 -17.98 3.55 11.94
N LYS A 220 -17.79 3.57 10.62
CA LYS A 220 -18.88 3.43 9.64
C LYS A 220 -18.91 2.05 8.99
N ALA A 221 -20.07 1.74 8.40
CA ALA A 221 -20.26 0.57 7.58
C ALA A 221 -20.60 0.98 6.14
N TYR A 222 -20.12 0.23 5.17
CA TYR A 222 -20.15 0.59 3.75
C TYR A 222 -20.72 -0.51 2.88
N LEU A 223 -21.44 -0.14 1.84
CA LEU A 223 -21.56 -0.95 0.63
C LEU A 223 -20.26 -0.79 -0.16
N ILE A 224 -19.61 -1.91 -0.49
CA ILE A 224 -18.48 -1.93 -1.42
C ILE A 224 -19.07 -2.14 -2.82
N LYS A 225 -19.03 -1.09 -3.64
CA LYS A 225 -19.64 -1.05 -4.97
C LYS A 225 -18.57 -1.02 -6.05
N SER A 226 -18.79 -1.68 -7.17
CA SER A 226 -17.96 -1.54 -8.37
C SER A 226 -18.51 -0.46 -9.30
N GLY A 227 -17.62 0.08 -10.14
CA GLY A 227 -17.99 0.94 -11.27
C GLY A 227 -18.83 0.21 -12.32
N ALA A 228 -18.92 -1.13 -12.26
CA ALA A 228 -19.84 -1.93 -13.06
C ALA A 228 -21.26 -1.99 -12.45
N GLY A 229 -21.50 -1.33 -11.32
CA GLY A 229 -22.81 -1.26 -10.67
C GLY A 229 -23.13 -2.45 -9.77
N THR A 230 -22.17 -3.33 -9.49
CA THR A 230 -22.37 -4.48 -8.60
C THR A 230 -21.84 -4.21 -7.20
N ILE A 231 -22.39 -4.91 -6.20
CA ILE A 231 -21.97 -4.81 -4.80
C ILE A 231 -21.41 -6.13 -4.29
N LEU A 232 -20.47 -6.05 -3.35
CA LEU A 232 -20.00 -7.22 -2.60
C LEU A 232 -21.04 -7.67 -1.57
N THR A 233 -21.44 -8.93 -1.60
CA THR A 233 -22.39 -9.52 -0.66
C THR A 233 -21.94 -10.91 -0.21
N PRO A 234 -22.25 -11.34 1.03
CA PRO A 234 -22.07 -12.73 1.44
C PRO A 234 -23.02 -13.68 0.70
N ALA A 235 -22.56 -14.92 0.51
CA ALA A 235 -23.34 -16.06 0.05
C ALA A 235 -22.97 -17.27 0.93
N GLY A 236 -23.52 -17.30 2.15
CA GLY A 236 -23.00 -18.18 3.21
C GLY A 236 -21.58 -17.78 3.61
N ASN A 237 -20.65 -18.73 3.60
CA ASN A 237 -19.22 -18.45 3.80
C ASN A 237 -18.48 -18.06 2.51
N ALA A 238 -19.17 -18.01 1.37
CA ALA A 238 -18.63 -17.51 0.11
C ALA A 238 -18.99 -16.03 -0.10
N THR A 239 -18.42 -15.42 -1.14
CA THR A 239 -18.79 -14.08 -1.61
C THR A 239 -19.47 -14.14 -2.97
N ALA A 240 -20.41 -13.23 -3.19
CA ALA A 240 -21.08 -13.02 -4.48
C ALA A 240 -21.13 -11.52 -4.83
N ALA A 241 -21.37 -11.25 -6.11
CA ALA A 241 -21.65 -9.91 -6.61
C ALA A 241 -23.14 -9.79 -6.98
N LYS A 242 -23.77 -8.66 -6.66
CA LYS A 242 -25.19 -8.39 -7.01
C LYS A 242 -25.34 -7.01 -7.62
N SER A 243 -26.21 -6.85 -8.62
CA SER A 243 -26.45 -5.56 -9.29
C SER A 243 -27.29 -4.56 -8.50
N THR A 244 -28.07 -5.04 -7.52
CA THR A 244 -29.00 -4.19 -6.77
C THR A 244 -28.87 -4.47 -5.27
N PRO A 245 -28.53 -3.47 -4.43
CA PRO A 245 -28.58 -3.62 -2.99
C PRO A 245 -30.03 -3.83 -2.54
N THR A 246 -30.23 -4.76 -1.62
CA THR A 246 -31.51 -4.98 -0.94
C THR A 246 -31.65 -4.10 0.31
N GLY A 247 -30.55 -3.54 0.81
CA GLY A 247 -30.52 -2.79 2.07
C GLY A 247 -30.36 -3.68 3.30
N ALA A 248 -30.13 -4.98 3.11
CA ALA A 248 -29.89 -5.91 4.21
C ALA A 248 -28.59 -5.59 4.95
N ALA A 249 -28.57 -5.78 6.28
CA ALA A 249 -27.38 -5.59 7.11
C ALA A 249 -26.18 -6.44 6.64
N SER A 250 -26.47 -7.61 6.08
CA SER A 250 -25.47 -8.51 5.49
C SER A 250 -24.76 -7.91 4.26
N GLU A 251 -25.26 -6.85 3.63
CA GLU A 251 -24.59 -6.18 2.51
C GLU A 251 -23.57 -5.12 2.96
N ALA A 252 -23.56 -4.78 4.26
CA ALA A 252 -22.68 -3.76 4.80
C ALA A 252 -21.36 -4.37 5.31
N TRP A 253 -20.26 -3.64 5.11
CA TRP A 253 -18.90 -4.04 5.46
C TRP A 253 -18.22 -2.99 6.33
N ARG A 254 -17.50 -3.42 7.35
CA ARG A 254 -16.72 -2.56 8.25
C ARG A 254 -15.23 -2.77 8.03
N PHE A 255 -14.47 -1.69 8.12
CA PHE A 255 -13.02 -1.70 7.98
C PHE A 255 -12.38 -1.48 9.36
N ARG A 256 -11.48 -2.39 9.75
CA ARG A 256 -10.72 -2.30 10.99
C ARG A 256 -9.24 -2.13 10.63
N SER A 257 -8.62 -1.05 11.09
CA SER A 257 -7.20 -0.80 10.87
C SER A 257 -6.36 -1.87 11.58
N ASN A 258 -5.34 -2.38 10.89
CA ASN A 258 -4.30 -3.24 11.48
C ASN A 258 -3.10 -2.43 11.99
N ASN A 259 -3.20 -1.09 12.00
CA ASN A 259 -2.18 -0.15 12.45
C ASN A 259 -0.87 -0.16 11.63
N ASP A 260 -0.92 -0.68 10.40
CA ASP A 260 0.22 -0.74 9.49
C ASP A 260 -0.10 -0.26 8.06
N GLY A 261 -1.28 0.35 7.87
CA GLY A 261 -1.82 0.75 6.57
C GLY A 261 -2.73 -0.29 5.91
N SER A 262 -2.75 -1.53 6.41
CA SER A 262 -3.73 -2.54 6.00
C SER A 262 -4.97 -2.53 6.90
N TYR A 263 -6.05 -3.15 6.40
CA TYR A 263 -7.33 -3.30 7.07
C TYR A 263 -7.77 -4.76 7.08
N SER A 264 -8.46 -5.17 8.13
CA SER A 264 -9.39 -6.30 8.08
C SER A 264 -10.79 -5.80 7.73
N ILE A 265 -11.45 -6.48 6.79
CA ILE A 265 -12.78 -6.13 6.30
C ILE A 265 -13.76 -7.17 6.84
N THR A 266 -14.73 -6.76 7.66
CA THR A 266 -15.70 -7.67 8.29
C THR A 266 -17.12 -7.38 7.82
N ASN A 267 -17.91 -8.41 7.59
CA ASN A 267 -19.33 -8.27 7.35
C ASN A 267 -20.03 -7.67 8.59
N ALA A 268 -20.91 -6.70 8.39
CA ALA A 268 -21.53 -5.96 9.48
C ALA A 268 -22.55 -6.78 10.27
N ASP A 269 -23.13 -7.82 9.66
CA ASP A 269 -24.13 -8.70 10.24
C ASP A 269 -23.48 -9.93 10.90
N SER A 270 -22.71 -10.71 10.13
CA SER A 270 -22.10 -11.95 10.66
C SER A 270 -20.82 -11.74 11.48
N GLY A 271 -20.17 -10.58 11.35
CA GLY A 271 -18.86 -10.31 11.94
C GLY A 271 -17.69 -11.10 11.31
N LEU A 272 -17.96 -11.94 10.31
CA LEU A 272 -16.93 -12.72 9.61
C LEU A 272 -16.06 -11.82 8.74
N ALA A 273 -14.76 -12.12 8.70
CA ALA A 273 -13.77 -11.41 7.93
C ALA A 273 -13.67 -11.93 6.50
N LEU A 274 -13.63 -10.99 5.55
CA LEU A 274 -13.30 -11.23 4.16
C LEU A 274 -11.83 -11.61 4.05
N GLY A 275 -11.53 -12.73 3.38
CA GLY A 275 -10.16 -13.14 3.15
C GLY A 275 -9.97 -14.04 1.95
N VAL A 276 -8.72 -14.15 1.51
CA VAL A 276 -8.26 -15.16 0.58
C VAL A 276 -7.65 -16.32 1.39
N PRO A 277 -7.99 -17.59 1.13
CA PRO A 277 -7.33 -18.70 1.81
C PRO A 277 -5.81 -18.67 1.59
N THR A 278 -5.00 -18.97 2.61
CA THR A 278 -3.55 -18.73 2.58
C THR A 278 -2.72 -19.92 2.10
N THR A 279 -3.21 -20.65 1.09
CA THR A 279 -2.39 -21.66 0.39
C THR A 279 -1.69 -21.04 -0.82
N THR A 280 -0.62 -21.63 -1.31
CA THR A 280 0.10 -21.12 -2.49
C THR A 280 -0.80 -21.08 -3.74
N ALA A 281 -1.69 -22.06 -3.91
CA ALA A 281 -2.66 -22.12 -5.00
C ALA A 281 -3.61 -20.91 -5.01
N ASN A 282 -3.92 -20.34 -3.84
CA ASN A 282 -4.83 -19.21 -3.70
C ASN A 282 -4.18 -17.85 -3.98
N ARG A 283 -2.90 -17.83 -4.38
CA ARG A 283 -2.28 -16.65 -4.98
C ARG A 283 -2.61 -16.51 -6.47
N ALA A 284 -3.27 -17.50 -7.06
CA ALA A 284 -3.68 -17.49 -8.45
C ALA A 284 -4.80 -16.47 -8.72
N TRP A 285 -4.85 -16.01 -9.98
CA TRP A 285 -5.93 -15.18 -10.48
C TRP A 285 -7.25 -15.95 -10.46
N GLY A 286 -8.36 -15.26 -10.23
CA GLY A 286 -9.68 -15.88 -10.14
C GLY A 286 -10.00 -16.49 -8.78
N THR A 287 -9.10 -16.40 -7.79
CA THR A 287 -9.38 -16.90 -6.44
C THR A 287 -10.56 -16.13 -5.82
N ALA A 288 -11.63 -16.84 -5.47
CA ALA A 288 -12.78 -16.26 -4.78
C ALA A 288 -12.43 -15.98 -3.31
N PRO A 289 -12.65 -14.75 -2.81
CA PRO A 289 -12.63 -14.49 -1.38
C PRO A 289 -13.70 -15.31 -0.65
N VAL A 290 -13.42 -15.61 0.61
CA VAL A 290 -14.31 -16.33 1.51
C VAL A 290 -14.47 -15.56 2.81
N LEU A 291 -15.47 -15.94 3.60
CA LEU A 291 -15.73 -15.42 4.93
C LEU A 291 -15.32 -16.44 5.99
N GLY A 292 -14.59 -15.97 6.99
CA GLY A 292 -14.15 -16.79 8.12
C GLY A 292 -14.04 -15.98 9.40
N ALA A 293 -13.75 -16.64 10.52
CA ALA A 293 -13.49 -15.95 11.77
C ALA A 293 -12.32 -14.97 11.60
N LEU A 294 -12.47 -13.76 12.15
CA LEU A 294 -11.43 -12.74 12.11
C LEU A 294 -10.18 -13.23 12.85
N SER A 295 -9.03 -13.17 12.18
CA SER A 295 -7.74 -13.50 12.77
C SER A 295 -6.67 -12.49 12.32
N ALA A 296 -6.05 -11.82 13.29
CA ALA A 296 -4.98 -10.87 13.03
C ALA A 296 -3.73 -11.53 12.40
N SER A 297 -3.50 -12.82 12.68
CA SER A 297 -2.37 -13.58 12.11
C SER A 297 -2.63 -14.08 10.69
N ASN A 298 -3.86 -13.98 10.19
CA ASN A 298 -4.21 -14.41 8.84
C ASN A 298 -3.97 -13.28 7.83
N VAL A 299 -2.80 -13.30 7.19
CA VAL A 299 -2.43 -12.33 6.12
C VAL A 299 -3.40 -12.34 4.93
N GLY A 300 -4.13 -13.44 4.71
CA GLY A 300 -5.17 -13.53 3.71
C GLY A 300 -6.41 -12.67 4.02
N GLN A 301 -6.63 -12.30 5.29
CA GLN A 301 -7.69 -11.39 5.74
C GLN A 301 -7.22 -9.93 5.87
N GLN A 302 -6.01 -9.62 5.41
CA GLN A 302 -5.46 -8.28 5.42
C GLN A 302 -5.51 -7.68 4.02
N TRP A 303 -6.01 -6.46 3.93
CA TRP A 303 -6.28 -5.77 2.68
C TRP A 303 -5.71 -4.36 2.71
N PHE A 304 -5.03 -3.96 1.64
CA PHE A 304 -4.70 -2.55 1.42
C PHE A 304 -5.85 -1.88 0.69
N VAL A 305 -6.21 -0.66 1.11
CA VAL A 305 -7.20 0.18 0.42
C VAL A 305 -6.44 1.36 -0.17
N GLN A 306 -6.30 1.39 -1.49
CA GLN A 306 -5.53 2.40 -2.20
C GLN A 306 -6.47 3.29 -3.00
N ALA A 307 -6.42 4.60 -2.77
CA ALA A 307 -7.16 5.57 -3.57
C ALA A 307 -6.60 5.63 -5.00
N GLN A 308 -7.47 5.82 -5.98
CA GLN A 308 -7.06 6.08 -7.36
C GLN A 308 -6.62 7.53 -7.52
N SER A 309 -5.49 7.75 -8.20
CA SER A 309 -4.95 9.10 -8.38
C SER A 309 -5.76 9.95 -9.36
N ASP A 310 -6.45 9.31 -10.31
CA ASP A 310 -7.22 9.95 -11.39
C ASP A 310 -8.73 10.04 -11.10
N GLN A 311 -9.21 9.38 -10.05
CA GLN A 311 -10.64 9.24 -9.74
C GLN A 311 -10.90 9.39 -8.24
N SER A 312 -11.08 10.63 -7.79
CA SER A 312 -11.39 10.94 -6.39
C SER A 312 -12.62 10.15 -5.91
N GLY A 313 -12.52 9.57 -4.70
CA GLY A 313 -13.58 8.74 -4.10
C GLY A 313 -13.63 7.30 -4.60
N ASN A 314 -12.78 6.92 -5.56
CA ASN A 314 -12.63 5.54 -6.00
C ASN A 314 -11.35 4.90 -5.46
N PHE A 315 -11.43 3.59 -5.26
CA PHE A 315 -10.42 2.79 -4.58
C PHE A 315 -10.11 1.52 -5.35
N ARG A 316 -8.97 0.94 -4.99
CA ARG A 316 -8.63 -0.47 -5.18
C ARG A 316 -8.54 -1.11 -3.79
N ILE A 317 -9.08 -2.31 -3.66
CA ILE A 317 -8.91 -3.15 -2.47
C ILE A 317 -8.01 -4.31 -2.89
N ILE A 318 -6.81 -4.36 -2.33
CA ILE A 318 -5.73 -5.27 -2.69
C ILE A 318 -5.51 -6.26 -1.57
N ASN A 319 -5.58 -7.56 -1.85
CA ASN A 319 -5.29 -8.57 -0.85
C ASN A 319 -3.78 -8.57 -0.56
N ARG A 320 -3.40 -8.42 0.72
CA ARG A 320 -1.99 -8.39 1.11
C ARG A 320 -1.28 -9.70 0.76
N TYR A 321 -1.94 -10.83 1.01
CA TYR A 321 -1.36 -12.14 0.72
C TYR A 321 -1.08 -12.33 -0.77
N SER A 322 -2.08 -12.21 -1.65
CA SER A 322 -1.88 -12.46 -3.09
C SER A 322 -1.28 -11.29 -3.89
N GLY A 323 -1.38 -10.06 -3.38
CA GLY A 323 -1.02 -8.84 -4.13
C GLY A 323 -2.00 -8.50 -5.26
N LEU A 324 -3.16 -9.16 -5.32
CA LEU A 324 -4.18 -8.99 -6.36
C LEU A 324 -5.32 -8.10 -5.88
N VAL A 325 -5.96 -7.39 -6.82
CA VAL A 325 -7.13 -6.55 -6.54
C VAL A 325 -8.40 -7.40 -6.47
N ILE A 326 -9.37 -7.01 -5.65
CA ILE A 326 -10.72 -7.59 -5.71
C ILE A 326 -11.45 -7.07 -6.96
N SER A 327 -12.21 -7.94 -7.60
CA SER A 327 -13.02 -7.67 -8.78
C SER A 327 -14.45 -8.15 -8.53
N LEU A 328 -15.42 -7.27 -8.71
CA LEU A 328 -16.84 -7.58 -8.60
C LEU A 328 -17.43 -7.70 -10.02
N GLY A 329 -17.46 -8.92 -10.54
CA GLY A 329 -18.10 -9.23 -11.81
C GLY A 329 -19.63 -9.15 -11.73
N SER A 330 -20.33 -9.69 -12.74
CA SER A 330 -21.80 -9.66 -12.79
C SER A 330 -22.47 -10.46 -11.67
N ALA A 331 -21.89 -11.61 -11.30
CA ALA A 331 -22.38 -12.47 -10.21
C ALA A 331 -21.27 -13.01 -9.29
N LYS A 332 -20.00 -12.86 -9.71
CA LYS A 332 -18.84 -13.48 -9.05
C LYS A 332 -17.92 -12.43 -8.47
N VAL A 333 -17.30 -12.77 -7.35
CA VAL A 333 -16.23 -11.99 -6.71
C VAL A 333 -14.96 -12.82 -6.75
N GLN A 334 -13.88 -12.20 -7.19
CA GLN A 334 -12.59 -12.86 -7.30
C GLN A 334 -11.45 -11.86 -7.11
N THR A 335 -10.25 -12.36 -6.80
CA THR A 335 -9.04 -11.57 -6.91
C THR A 335 -8.42 -11.72 -8.30
N SER A 336 -8.02 -10.61 -8.92
CA SER A 336 -7.39 -10.59 -10.24
C SER A 336 -6.25 -9.57 -10.31
N PRO A 337 -5.36 -9.64 -11.31
CA PRO A 337 -4.42 -8.57 -11.59
C PRO A 337 -5.16 -7.27 -11.82
N PHE A 338 -4.55 -6.15 -11.42
CA PHE A 338 -5.08 -4.83 -11.78
C PHE A 338 -5.21 -4.68 -13.29
N ARG A 339 -6.32 -4.08 -13.72
CA ARG A 339 -6.62 -3.76 -15.11
C ARG A 339 -7.11 -2.32 -15.24
N ASN A 340 -6.51 -1.61 -16.18
CA ASN A 340 -7.04 -0.37 -16.77
C ASN A 340 -7.39 -0.54 -18.25
N TRP A 341 -7.54 -1.79 -18.71
CA TRP A 341 -8.05 -2.14 -20.03
C TRP A 341 -9.00 -3.34 -19.93
N SER A 342 -9.98 -3.40 -20.83
CA SER A 342 -10.85 -4.57 -20.96
C SER A 342 -10.16 -5.65 -21.79
N ASN A 343 -10.21 -6.89 -21.31
CA ASN A 343 -9.71 -8.04 -22.03
C ASN A 343 -10.87 -8.72 -22.78
N SER A 344 -10.91 -8.57 -24.11
CA SER A 344 -11.95 -9.15 -24.98
C SER A 344 -11.59 -10.53 -25.56
N GLY A 345 -10.47 -11.12 -25.17
CA GLY A 345 -10.01 -12.42 -25.68
C GLY A 345 -10.79 -13.61 -25.10
N THR A 346 -11.22 -14.52 -25.96
CA THR A 346 -12.08 -15.67 -25.64
C THR A 346 -11.38 -16.86 -24.95
N GLY A 347 -10.06 -16.79 -24.73
CA GLY A 347 -9.26 -17.88 -24.12
C GLY A 347 -8.58 -17.52 -22.79
N THR A 348 -8.98 -16.43 -22.14
CA THR A 348 -8.29 -15.95 -20.95
C THR A 348 -9.00 -16.37 -19.66
N ALA A 349 -8.25 -16.85 -18.68
CA ALA A 349 -8.77 -17.26 -17.37
C ALA A 349 -9.34 -16.09 -16.53
N ASP A 350 -9.05 -14.84 -16.93
CA ASP A 350 -9.55 -13.64 -16.25
C ASP A 350 -10.14 -12.63 -17.24
N THR A 351 -11.45 -12.45 -17.13
CA THR A 351 -12.29 -11.52 -17.90
C THR A 351 -12.72 -10.30 -17.08
N SER A 352 -12.07 -10.04 -15.94
CA SER A 352 -12.32 -8.83 -15.14
C SER A 352 -12.17 -7.57 -16.00
N THR A 353 -13.01 -6.57 -15.77
CA THR A 353 -12.94 -5.27 -16.46
C THR A 353 -12.36 -4.21 -15.53
N PRO A 354 -11.91 -3.06 -16.06
CA PRO A 354 -11.51 -1.94 -15.22
C PRO A 354 -12.64 -1.50 -14.27
N GLN A 355 -13.88 -1.49 -14.76
CA GLN A 355 -15.05 -1.09 -14.00
C GLN A 355 -15.39 -2.07 -12.86
N SER A 356 -15.12 -3.37 -13.03
CA SER A 356 -15.33 -4.35 -11.96
C SER A 356 -14.32 -4.22 -10.81
N GLN A 357 -13.19 -3.54 -11.05
CA GLN A 357 -12.12 -3.32 -10.07
C GLN A 357 -12.07 -1.88 -9.53
N THR A 358 -12.72 -0.93 -10.21
CA THR A 358 -12.97 0.41 -9.66
C THR A 358 -14.03 0.33 -8.59
N LEU A 359 -13.64 0.54 -7.32
CA LEU A 359 -14.56 0.43 -6.19
C LEU A 359 -14.88 1.78 -5.57
N SER A 360 -16.12 1.97 -5.14
CA SER A 360 -16.52 3.05 -4.26
C SER A 360 -17.08 2.49 -2.95
N LEU A 361 -16.98 3.30 -1.90
CA LEU A 361 -17.44 2.96 -0.56
C LEU A 361 -18.61 3.88 -0.22
N GLN A 362 -19.83 3.34 -0.33
CA GLN A 362 -21.03 4.09 0.03
C GLN A 362 -21.41 3.80 1.48
N GLU A 363 -21.44 4.83 2.31
CA GLU A 363 -21.90 4.73 3.70
C GLU A 363 -23.32 4.18 3.77
N THR A 364 -23.54 3.34 4.77
CA THR A 364 -24.84 2.72 5.05
C THR A 364 -25.35 3.17 6.40
N SER A 365 -26.67 3.25 6.53
CA SER A 365 -27.35 3.55 7.79
C SER A 365 -27.44 2.34 8.73
N VAL A 366 -26.79 1.22 8.41
CA VAL A 366 -26.72 0.08 9.33
C VAL A 366 -25.84 0.50 10.49
N SER A 367 -26.49 0.96 11.57
CA SER A 367 -25.81 1.33 12.79
C SER A 367 -24.97 0.15 13.26
N SER A 368 -23.83 0.44 13.90
CA SER A 368 -23.23 -0.52 14.81
C SER A 368 -24.36 -1.12 15.64
N SER A 369 -24.49 -2.44 15.70
CA SER A 369 -25.31 -3.06 16.72
C SER A 369 -24.79 -2.50 18.04
N ALA A 370 -25.45 -1.46 18.56
CA ALA A 370 -25.12 -0.90 19.84
C ALA A 370 -25.33 -2.06 20.80
N PHE A 371 -24.29 -2.44 21.53
CA PHE A 371 -24.46 -3.41 22.60
C PHE A 371 -25.36 -2.76 23.63
N THR A 372 -26.61 -3.18 23.68
CA THR A 372 -27.53 -2.74 24.70
C THR A 372 -27.28 -3.57 25.96
N LEU A 373 -26.63 -2.97 26.96
CA LEU A 373 -26.54 -3.55 28.29
C LEU A 373 -27.93 -3.50 28.93
N VAL A 374 -28.54 -4.67 29.17
CA VAL A 374 -29.84 -4.79 29.82
C VAL A 374 -29.64 -5.23 31.26
N GLY A 375 -30.21 -4.49 32.21
CA GLY A 375 -30.22 -4.87 33.62
C GLY A 375 -31.05 -6.14 33.82
N ALA A 376 -30.41 -7.22 34.28
CA ALA A 376 -31.03 -8.55 34.39
C ALA A 376 -32.27 -8.61 35.31
N ALA A 377 -32.42 -7.67 36.25
CA ALA A 377 -33.56 -7.60 37.17
C ALA A 377 -34.66 -6.63 36.71
N SER A 378 -34.35 -5.68 35.83
CA SER A 378 -35.25 -4.59 35.45
C SER A 378 -35.76 -4.67 34.01
N SER A 379 -35.09 -5.47 33.16
CA SER A 379 -35.27 -5.47 31.71
C SER A 379 -35.10 -4.08 31.08
N ARG A 380 -34.40 -3.17 31.77
CA ARG A 380 -34.11 -1.80 31.33
C ARG A 380 -32.70 -1.69 30.78
N CYS A 381 -32.55 -0.84 29.79
CA CYS A 381 -31.29 -0.65 29.07
C CYS A 381 -30.45 0.42 29.81
N LEU A 382 -29.13 0.27 29.83
CA LEU A 382 -28.24 1.25 30.47
C LEU A 382 -28.24 2.54 29.66
N GLU A 383 -28.81 3.61 30.22
CA GLU A 383 -28.92 4.92 29.58
C GLU A 383 -27.98 5.95 30.24
N THR A 384 -27.45 6.89 29.46
CA THR A 384 -26.80 8.10 29.96
C THR A 384 -27.84 9.21 30.14
N ALA A 385 -27.73 10.02 31.19
CA ALA A 385 -28.78 10.94 31.69
C ALA A 385 -29.29 12.06 30.74
N ALA A 386 -28.92 12.06 29.45
CA ALA A 386 -29.24 13.13 28.52
C ALA A 386 -30.43 12.87 27.58
N GLN A 387 -30.96 11.66 27.47
CA GLN A 387 -32.12 11.38 26.59
C GLN A 387 -33.03 10.30 27.20
N SER A 388 -34.17 10.70 27.77
CA SER A 388 -35.15 9.78 28.36
C SER A 388 -36.25 9.43 27.37
N THR A 389 -36.25 8.21 26.84
CA THR A 389 -37.47 7.55 26.35
C THR A 389 -37.41 6.07 26.66
N VAL A 390 -38.28 5.63 27.56
CA VAL A 390 -38.38 4.25 28.05
C VAL A 390 -38.69 3.30 26.88
N GLN A 391 -37.71 2.53 26.43
CA GLN A 391 -37.91 1.45 25.47
C GLN A 391 -37.61 0.07 26.09
N ARG A 392 -38.53 -0.89 25.91
CA ARG A 392 -38.31 -2.29 26.26
C ARG A 392 -37.46 -2.95 25.15
N CYS A 393 -36.34 -3.53 25.52
CA CYS A 393 -35.41 -4.19 24.58
C CYS A 393 -35.78 -5.69 24.45
N ASN A 394 -36.11 -6.15 23.23
CA ASN A 394 -36.37 -7.57 22.92
C ASN A 394 -35.15 -8.20 22.21
N GLY A 395 -34.54 -9.22 22.80
CA GLY A 395 -33.42 -9.99 22.20
C GLY A 395 -32.66 -10.84 23.21
N GLY A 396 -32.00 -11.91 22.74
CA GLY A 396 -31.20 -12.81 23.58
C GLY A 396 -30.04 -12.11 24.29
N TYR A 397 -29.79 -12.45 25.55
CA TYR A 397 -28.90 -11.69 26.44
C TYR A 397 -27.70 -12.53 26.91
N TRP A 398 -26.55 -11.87 27.04
CA TRP A 398 -25.38 -12.38 27.76
C TRP A 398 -25.56 -12.13 29.26
N ARG A 399 -25.24 -13.12 30.10
CA ARG A 399 -25.29 -12.98 31.57
C ARG A 399 -23.92 -12.58 32.09
N LEU A 400 -23.79 -11.37 32.65
CA LEU A 400 -22.64 -11.02 33.47
C LEU A 400 -22.93 -11.47 34.91
N CYS A 401 -22.10 -12.37 35.46
CA CYS A 401 -22.18 -12.78 36.85
C CYS A 401 -21.26 -11.90 37.71
N TRP A 402 -21.80 -11.35 38.80
CA TRP A 402 -21.10 -10.44 39.71
C TRP A 402 -20.60 -11.19 40.94
N ARG A 403 -19.33 -10.99 41.30
CA ARG A 403 -18.84 -11.22 42.67
C ARG A 403 -18.36 -9.88 43.21
N GLY A 404 -18.99 -9.40 44.27
CA GLY A 404 -18.47 -8.27 45.03
C GLY A 404 -17.36 -8.74 45.96
N GLU A 405 -16.19 -8.11 45.85
CA GLU A 405 -15.23 -8.02 46.95
C GLU A 405 -15.46 -6.67 47.63
N SER A 406 -15.64 -6.66 48.94
CA SER A 406 -15.73 -5.44 49.73
C SER A 406 -14.34 -5.03 50.21
N GLU A 407 -13.89 -3.82 49.88
CA GLU A 407 -13.31 -2.89 50.88
C GLU A 407 -13.11 -1.47 50.32
N MET A 408 -12.72 -0.58 51.24
CA MET A 408 -13.04 0.83 51.44
C MET A 408 -12.33 1.81 50.48
N ASP A 409 -12.67 3.09 50.58
CA ASP A 409 -12.14 4.25 49.82
C ASP A 409 -12.78 4.61 48.47
N GLY A 410 -14.11 4.55 48.38
CA GLY A 410 -14.89 5.40 47.44
C GLY A 410 -14.70 5.16 45.94
N HIS A 411 -13.76 4.31 45.54
CA HIS A 411 -13.47 3.96 44.16
C HIS A 411 -13.70 2.46 43.96
N ARG A 412 -14.83 2.11 43.32
CA ARG A 412 -15.08 0.72 42.93
C ARG A 412 -14.11 0.33 41.82
N ARG A 413 -13.27 -0.67 42.08
CA ARG A 413 -12.55 -1.37 41.01
C ARG A 413 -13.48 -2.41 40.39
N TRP A 414 -13.49 -2.45 39.06
CA TRP A 414 -14.36 -3.32 38.29
C TRP A 414 -13.53 -4.41 37.63
N ARG A 415 -13.97 -5.66 37.77
CA ARG A 415 -13.47 -6.79 36.97
C ARG A 415 -14.66 -7.48 36.34
N ALA A 416 -14.70 -7.53 35.02
CA ALA A 416 -15.73 -8.24 34.27
C ALA A 416 -15.14 -9.56 33.74
N GLU A 417 -15.84 -10.68 33.98
CA GLU A 417 -15.57 -11.96 33.34
C GLU A 417 -16.76 -12.30 32.43
N ALA A 418 -16.51 -12.51 31.15
CA ALA A 418 -17.52 -13.00 30.21
C ALA A 418 -17.49 -14.53 30.20
N ARG A 419 -18.64 -15.18 30.41
CA ARG A 419 -18.81 -16.63 30.21
C ARG A 419 -19.97 -16.88 29.28
N TYR A 420 -19.74 -17.72 28.26
CA TYR A 420 -20.78 -18.23 27.37
C TYR A 420 -21.48 -19.40 28.05
N GLN A 421 -22.80 -19.32 28.24
CA GLN A 421 -23.62 -20.48 28.60
C GLN A 421 -24.62 -20.72 27.48
N ARG A 422 -24.75 -21.99 27.07
CA ARG A 422 -25.68 -22.45 26.02
C ARG A 422 -27.12 -22.36 26.48
#